data_AF-A0A9E2LGW4-F1
#
_entry.id   AF-A0A9E2LGW4-F1
#
_cell.length_a   1.000
_cell.length_b   1.000
_cell.length_c   1.000
_cell.angle_alpha   90.00
_cell.angle_beta   90.00
_cell.angle_gamma   90.00
#
_symmetry.space_group_name_H-M   'P 1'
#
loop_
_entity.id
_entity.type
_entity.pdbx_description
1 polymer ?
#
loop_
_entity_poly.entity_id
_entity_poly.type
_entity_poly.pdbx_seq_one_letter_code
_entity_poly.pdbx_strand_id
1 'polypeptide(L)' 'MKKIWVHKADSFTKAKDFEAKYYSDLSSSERIDMVQFLRERYFKLKGRLKDESRKGLRRSLKIIQ' A
#
# COMPACT_ATOMS: atom_id res chain seq x y z
N MET A 1 18.11 15.33 7.18
CA MET A 1 17.61 14.01 6.71
C MET A 1 16.15 13.90 7.06
N LYS A 2 15.28 13.46 6.13
CA LYS A 2 13.88 13.16 6.47
C LYS A 2 13.85 11.91 7.36
N LYS A 3 13.16 11.96 8.49
CA LYS A 3 12.99 10.79 9.36
C LYS A 3 12.13 9.77 8.62
N ILE A 4 12.72 8.64 8.24
CA ILE A 4 11.98 7.51 7.66
C ILE A 4 11.53 6.63 8.82
N TRP A 5 10.22 6.44 8.94
CA TRP A 5 9.65 5.55 9.94
C TRP A 5 9.58 4.14 9.35
N VAL A 6 10.17 3.16 10.05
CA VAL A 6 10.20 1.75 9.63
C VAL A 6 9.82 0.88 10.83
N HIS A 7 8.77 0.09 10.69
CA HIS A 7 8.45 -0.97 11.63
C HIS A 7 9.16 -2.27 11.22
N LYS A 8 10.08 -2.76 12.05
CA LYS A 8 10.71 -4.08 11.87
C LYS A 8 9.93 -5.10 12.68
N ALA A 9 9.29 -6.05 11.99
CA ALA A 9 8.55 -7.15 12.62
C ALA A 9 9.40 -8.42 12.65
N ASP A 10 9.30 -9.19 13.74
CA ASP A 10 10.05 -10.44 13.91
C ASP A 10 9.43 -11.63 13.16
N SER A 11 8.20 -11.48 12.66
CA SER A 11 7.50 -12.53 11.91
C SER A 11 6.50 -11.95 10.93
N PHE A 12 6.14 -12.75 9.91
CA PHE A 12 5.11 -12.38 8.93
C PHE A 12 3.75 -12.17 9.58
N THR A 13 3.42 -12.91 10.64
CA THR A 13 2.16 -12.74 11.39
C THR A 13 2.13 -11.38 12.07
N LYS A 14 3.20 -11.03 12.82
CA LYS A 14 3.31 -9.72 13.48
C LYS A 14 3.26 -8.56 12.46
N ALA A 15 3.88 -8.73 11.30
CA ALA A 15 3.81 -7.73 10.22
C ALA A 15 2.38 -7.52 9.73
N LYS A 16 1.62 -8.61 9.53
CA LYS A 16 0.21 -8.55 9.11
C LYS A 16 -0.70 -7.93 10.17
N ASP A 17 -0.46 -8.23 11.44
CA ASP A 17 -1.26 -7.67 12.55
C ASP A 17 -0.99 -6.17 12.70
N PHE A 18 0.28 -5.77 12.61
CA PHE A 18 0.66 -4.36 12.57
C PHE A 18 0.00 -3.63 11.39
N GLU A 19 0.08 -4.22 10.20
CA GLU A 19 -0.52 -3.65 8.99
C GLU A 19 -2.04 -3.51 9.13
N ALA A 20 -2.72 -4.55 9.61
CA ALA A 20 -4.17 -4.53 9.83
C ALA A 20 -4.58 -3.41 10.80
N LYS A 21 -3.84 -3.26 11.91
CA LYS A 21 -4.07 -2.20 12.88
C LYS A 21 -3.80 -0.81 12.30
N TYR A 22 -2.70 -0.64 11.59
CA TYR A 22 -2.36 0.63 10.94
C TYR A 22 -3.48 1.10 10.01
N TYR A 23 -4.02 0.20 9.18
CA TYR A 23 -5.13 0.56 8.30
C TYR A 23 -6.44 0.74 9.07
N SER A 24 -6.74 -0.05 10.11
CA SER A 24 -7.96 0.12 10.91
C SER A 24 -8.04 1.49 11.57
N ASP A 25 -6.89 2.01 12.01
CA ASP A 25 -6.77 3.32 12.67
C ASP A 25 -6.96 4.50 11.70
N LEU A 26 -6.91 4.27 10.39
CA LEU A 26 -7.17 5.28 9.36
C LEU A 26 -8.65 5.34 8.98
N SER A 27 -9.15 6.56 8.75
CA SER A 27 -10.48 6.80 8.17
C SER A 27 -10.58 6.36 6.72
N SER A 28 -11.81 6.16 6.23
CA SER A 28 -12.06 5.77 4.84
C SER A 28 -11.50 6.76 3.82
N SER A 29 -11.55 8.06 4.10
CA SER A 29 -10.99 9.11 3.22
C SER A 29 -9.46 9.03 3.17
N GLU A 30 -8.79 8.92 4.32
CA GLU A 30 -7.33 8.81 4.38
C GLU A 30 -6.81 7.56 3.64
N ARG A 31 -7.53 6.45 3.73
CA ARG A 31 -7.21 5.22 2.99
C ARG A 31 -7.28 5.45 1.47
N ILE A 32 -8.34 6.11 0.99
CA ILE A 32 -8.53 6.39 -0.44
C ILE A 32 -7.43 7.33 -0.94
N ASP A 33 -7.17 8.41 -0.21
CA ASP A 33 -6.15 9.41 -0.56
C ASP A 33 -4.75 8.78 -0.63
N MET A 34 -4.42 7.92 0.34
CA MET A 34 -3.15 7.21 0.37
C MET A 34 -3.03 6.25 -0.83
N VAL A 35 -4.07 5.48 -1.16
CA VAL A 35 -4.06 4.58 -2.32
C VAL A 35 -3.85 5.37 -3.62
N GLN A 36 -4.53 6.51 -3.77
CA GLN A 36 -4.37 7.37 -4.93
C GLN A 36 -2.95 7.94 -5.02
N PHE A 37 -2.40 8.43 -3.91
CA PHE A 37 -1.02 8.92 -3.85
C PHE A 37 -0.01 7.84 -4.25
N LEU A 38 -0.13 6.63 -3.67
CA LEU A 38 0.75 5.51 -3.98
C LEU A 38 0.67 5.10 -5.46
N ARG A 39 -0.54 5.09 -6.02
CA ARG A 39 -0.77 4.82 -7.45
C ARG A 39 -0.04 5.83 -8.32
N GLU A 40 -0.17 7.12 -8.04
CA GLU A 40 0.51 8.17 -8.79
C GLU A 40 2.03 8.09 -8.66
N ARG A 41 2.53 7.81 -7.45
CA ARG A 41 3.97 7.64 -7.20
C ARG A 41 4.52 6.44 -7.97
N TYR A 42 3.80 5.32 -8.02
CA TYR A 42 4.19 4.15 -8.79
C TYR A 42 4.43 4.51 -10.27
N PHE A 43 3.49 5.20 -10.91
CA PHE A 43 3.63 5.61 -12.32
C PHE A 43 4.74 6.64 -12.53
N LYS A 44 4.99 7.54 -11.58
CA LYS A 44 6.12 8.47 -11.65
C LYS A 44 7.47 7.74 -11.54
N LEU A 45 7.56 6.69 -10.74
CA LEU A 45 8.80 5.92 -10.54
C LEU A 45 9.08 4.91 -11.67
N LYS A 46 8.04 4.27 -12.21
CA LYS A 46 8.18 3.25 -13.26
C LYS A 46 8.00 3.78 -14.69
N GLY A 47 7.59 5.04 -14.85
CA GLY A 47 7.16 5.60 -16.14
C GLY A 47 5.79 5.09 -16.56
N ARG A 48 5.20 5.67 -17.62
CA ARG A 48 4.02 5.10 -18.27
C ARG A 48 4.45 3.81 -18.97
N LEU A 49 4.10 2.66 -18.38
CA LEU A 49 4.28 1.36 -19.03
C LEU A 49 3.37 1.33 -20.28
N LYS A 50 3.97 1.18 -21.46
CA LYS A 50 3.27 1.14 -22.77
C LYS A 50 2.34 -0.08 -22.93
N ASP A 51 2.48 -1.10 -22.08
CA ASP A 51 1.62 -2.29 -22.07
C ASP A 51 0.59 -2.23 -20.93
N GLU A 52 -0.54 -1.55 -21.19
CA GLU A 52 -1.72 -1.50 -20.30
C GLU A 52 -2.50 -2.82 -20.24
N SER A 53 -1.99 -3.89 -20.85
CA SER A 53 -2.52 -5.22 -20.65
C SER A 53 -2.20 -5.66 -19.22
N ARG A 54 -3.18 -5.50 -18.33
CA ARG A 54 -3.22 -5.94 -16.91
C ARG A 54 -3.01 -7.46 -16.71
N LYS A 55 -2.46 -8.19 -17.70
CA LYS A 55 -2.08 -9.59 -17.63
C LYS A 55 -0.94 -9.76 -16.62
N GLY A 56 -1.28 -10.20 -15.42
CA GLY A 56 -0.32 -10.57 -14.37
C GLY A 56 -0.50 -9.83 -13.05
N LEU A 57 -1.30 -8.75 -13.01
CA LEU A 57 -1.61 -8.07 -11.76
C LEU A 57 -2.70 -8.85 -11.00
N ARG A 58 -2.30 -9.89 -10.25
CA ARG A 58 -3.19 -10.51 -9.26
C ARG A 58 -3.43 -9.48 -8.15
N ARG A 59 -4.60 -8.86 -8.15
CA ARG A 59 -5.03 -7.94 -7.09
C ARG A 59 -5.60 -8.77 -5.95
N SER A 60 -4.88 -8.87 -4.83
CA SER A 60 -5.44 -9.35 -3.58
C SER A 60 -6.13 -8.19 -2.88
N LEU A 61 -7.47 -8.19 -2.88
CA LEU A 61 -8.25 -7.23 -2.11
C LEU A 61 -8.53 -7.86 -0.73
N LYS A 62 -8.08 -7.19 0.32
CA LYS A 62 -8.42 -7.54 1.70
C LYS A 62 -9.40 -6.49 2.22
N ILE A 63 -10.61 -6.91 2.58
CA ILE A 63 -11.57 -6.05 3.25
C ILE A 63 -11.15 -5.97 4.72
N ILE A 64 -10.90 -4.77 5.20
CA ILE A 64 -10.62 -4.47 6.61
C ILE A 64 -11.89 -3.80 7.14
N GLN A 65 -12.65 -4.51 7.97
CA GLN A 65 -13.88 -4.03 8.62
C GLN A 65 -13.55 -3.17 9.83
#